data_AF-A0A942V645-F1
#
_entry.id   AF-A0A942V645-F1
#
_cell.length_a   1.000
_cell.length_b   1.000
_cell.length_c   1.000
_cell.angle_alpha   90.00
_cell.angle_beta   90.00
_cell.angle_gamma   90.00
#
_symmetry.space_group_name_H-M   'P 1'
#
loop_
_entity.id
_entity.type
_entity.pdbx_description
1 polymer ?
#
loop_
_entity_poly.entity_id
_entity_poly.type
_entity_poly.pdbx_seq_one_letter_code
_entity_poly.pdbx_strand_id
1 'polypeptide(L)'
;MNENLPELRDIHLPDGVSAWPPAYGWWVILLGIVAVVILVELVTVIRRKSKKLYALHLLKGIHCNNSIRSAADMSAILRRICVYKYKEAAVLMGKEWLSFLNEHSKHKLEGKAAQLLLDAPYIQPGAKGYRTEDVAALRLFCQQWIGENL
;
A
#
# COMPACT_ATOMS: atom_id res chain seq x y z
N MET A 1 1.98 -2.15 93.39
CA MET A 1 3.30 -2.34 92.72
C MET A 1 3.51 -3.84 92.57
N ASN A 2 3.65 -4.46 91.40
CA ASN A 2 3.60 -4.02 90.01
C ASN A 2 3.04 -5.19 89.21
N GLU A 3 2.07 -4.91 88.35
CA GLU A 3 1.53 -5.86 87.38
C GLU A 3 2.63 -6.21 86.37
N ASN A 4 3.16 -7.43 86.43
CA ASN A 4 4.05 -7.97 85.41
C ASN A 4 3.25 -8.91 84.52
N LEU A 5 2.45 -8.34 83.61
CA LEU A 5 1.94 -9.09 82.48
C LEU A 5 3.07 -9.22 81.45
N PRO A 6 3.36 -10.43 80.92
CA PRO A 6 4.33 -10.59 79.86
C PRO A 6 3.84 -9.82 78.62
N GLU A 7 4.63 -8.83 78.20
CA GLU A 7 4.39 -8.04 77.01
C GLU A 7 4.36 -8.98 75.78
N LEU A 8 3.18 -9.14 75.18
CA LEU A 8 3.01 -9.94 73.97
C LEU A 8 3.82 -9.29 72.84
N ARG A 9 4.86 -9.98 72.35
CA ARG A 9 5.58 -9.55 71.15
C ARG A 9 4.68 -9.64 69.92
N ASP A 10 4.62 -8.55 69.17
CA ASP A 10 3.86 -8.43 67.93
C ASP A 10 4.28 -9.48 66.90
N ILE A 11 3.30 -9.96 66.12
CA ILE A 11 3.50 -10.98 65.09
C ILE A 11 4.05 -10.30 63.84
N HIS A 12 5.32 -10.54 63.52
CA HIS A 12 5.88 -10.13 62.24
C HIS A 12 5.26 -10.98 61.12
N LEU A 13 4.39 -10.38 60.30
CA LEU A 13 3.98 -10.99 59.04
C LEU A 13 5.19 -10.98 58.09
N PRO A 14 5.42 -12.07 57.33
CA PRO A 14 6.46 -12.07 56.30
C PRO A 14 6.14 -10.99 55.27
N ASP A 15 7.17 -10.27 54.82
CA ASP A 15 7.05 -9.35 53.71
C ASP A 15 6.35 -10.06 52.54
N GLY A 16 5.30 -9.44 52.01
CA GLY A 16 4.46 -10.03 50.97
C GLY A 16 5.30 -10.47 49.77
N VAL A 17 4.88 -11.56 49.11
CA VAL A 17 5.57 -12.06 47.91
C VAL A 17 5.80 -10.94 46.90
N SER A 18 7.07 -10.59 46.72
CA SER A 18 7.50 -9.66 45.69
C SER A 18 7.00 -10.18 44.34
N ALA A 19 6.16 -9.42 43.65
CA ALA A 19 5.68 -9.73 42.30
C ALA A 19 6.80 -9.66 41.22
N TRP A 20 8.05 -9.76 41.67
CA TRP A 20 9.27 -9.54 40.91
C TRP A 20 10.24 -10.69 41.18
N PRO A 21 10.81 -11.34 40.14
CA PRO A 21 10.66 -11.05 38.73
C PRO A 21 9.40 -11.70 38.12
N PRO A 22 8.83 -11.13 37.05
CA PRO A 22 7.80 -11.81 36.28
C PRO A 22 8.31 -13.19 35.86
N ALA A 23 7.49 -14.22 36.09
CA ALA A 23 7.81 -15.60 35.73
C ALA A 23 8.24 -15.68 34.26
N TYR A 24 9.25 -16.51 33.96
CA TYR A 24 9.87 -16.64 32.62
C TYR A 24 8.87 -16.83 31.47
N GLY A 25 7.68 -17.36 31.74
CA GLY A 25 6.60 -17.50 30.76
C GLY A 25 6.12 -16.19 30.10
N TRP A 26 6.19 -15.06 30.79
CA TRP A 26 5.82 -13.76 30.20
C TRP A 26 6.77 -13.33 29.10
N TRP A 27 8.06 -13.64 29.25
CA TRP A 27 9.05 -13.35 28.20
C TRP A 27 8.82 -14.19 26.95
N VAL A 28 8.40 -15.46 27.11
CA VAL A 28 8.02 -16.32 25.99
C VAL A 28 6.80 -15.78 25.26
N ILE A 29 5.78 -15.32 26.00
CA ILE A 29 4.58 -14.69 25.41
C ILE A 29 4.96 -13.42 24.66
N LEU A 30 5.76 -12.54 25.28
CA LEU A 30 6.23 -11.30 24.66
C LEU A 30 7.00 -11.58 23.37
N LEU A 31 7.93 -12.54 23.40
CA LEU A 31 8.70 -12.94 22.23
C LEU A 31 7.81 -13.52 21.13
N GLY A 32 6.79 -14.31 21.49
CA GLY A 32 5.77 -14.79 20.56
C GLY A 32 4.99 -13.65 19.89
N ILE A 33 4.54 -12.65 20.66
CA ILE A 33 3.84 -11.49 20.12
C ILE A 33 4.75 -10.70 19.16
N VAL A 34 5.99 -10.44 19.55
CA VAL A 34 6.97 -9.74 18.69
C VAL A 34 7.21 -10.51 17.40
N ALA A 35 7.38 -11.84 17.47
CA ALA A 35 7.55 -12.68 16.30
C ALA A 35 6.35 -12.62 15.34
N VAL A 36 5.12 -12.65 15.87
CA VAL A 36 3.89 -12.51 15.07
C VAL A 36 3.82 -11.15 14.40
N VAL A 37 4.13 -10.06 15.12
CA VAL A 37 4.14 -8.71 14.54
C VAL A 37 5.16 -8.61 13.40
N ILE A 38 6.38 -9.12 13.62
CA ILE A 38 7.43 -9.14 12.59
C ILE A 38 6.97 -9.96 11.38
N LEU A 39 6.35 -11.12 11.59
CA LEU A 39 5.87 -11.98 10.51
C LEU A 39 4.78 -11.29 9.68
N VAL A 40 3.83 -10.62 10.34
CA VAL A 40 2.76 -9.86 9.67
C VAL A 40 3.35 -8.72 8.84
N GLU A 41 4.27 -7.94 9.41
CA GLU A 41 4.97 -6.87 8.69
C GLU A 41 5.74 -7.41 7.47
N LEU A 42 6.47 -8.50 7.64
CA LEU A 42 7.26 -9.11 6.56
C LEU A 42 6.35 -9.62 5.42
N VAL A 43 5.26 -10.30 5.75
CA VAL A 43 4.28 -10.79 4.75
C VAL A 43 3.62 -9.62 4.03
N THR A 44 3.24 -8.55 4.72
CA THR A 44 2.61 -7.39 4.08
C THR A 44 3.59 -6.67 3.14
N VAL A 45 4.85 -6.49 3.55
CA VAL A 45 5.90 -5.90 2.71
C VAL A 45 6.18 -6.73 1.46
N ILE A 46 6.32 -8.05 1.60
CA ILE A 46 6.54 -8.95 0.46
C ILE A 46 5.35 -8.89 -0.50
N ARG A 47 4.12 -8.95 0.00
CA ARG A 47 2.91 -8.88 -0.83
C ARG A 47 2.81 -7.55 -1.58
N ARG A 48 3.17 -6.43 -0.95
CA ARG A 48 3.22 -5.12 -1.62
C ARG A 48 4.25 -5.12 -2.76
N LYS A 49 5.48 -5.59 -2.49
CA LYS A 49 6.53 -5.70 -3.51
C LYS A 49 6.12 -6.59 -4.69
N SER A 50 5.49 -7.74 -4.44
CA SER A 50 5.02 -8.62 -5.52
C SER A 50 3.95 -7.97 -6.40
N LYS A 51 3.00 -7.23 -5.81
CA LYS A 51 1.96 -6.52 -6.59
C LYS A 51 2.57 -5.44 -7.49
N LYS A 52 3.52 -4.67 -6.96
CA LYS A 52 4.28 -3.66 -7.73
C LYS A 52 5.04 -4.29 -8.90
N LEU A 53 5.80 -5.36 -8.63
CA LEU A 53 6.58 -6.05 -9.66
C LEU A 53 5.69 -6.65 -10.75
N TYR A 54 4.53 -7.21 -10.37
CA TYR A 54 3.56 -7.76 -11.33
C TYR A 54 2.98 -6.66 -12.23
N ALA A 55 2.57 -5.52 -11.66
CA ALA A 55 2.05 -4.39 -12.43
C ALA A 55 3.10 -3.82 -13.40
N LEU A 56 4.36 -3.69 -12.96
CA LEU A 56 5.46 -3.25 -13.81
C LEU A 56 5.78 -4.27 -14.91
N HIS A 57 5.70 -5.57 -14.61
CA HIS A 57 5.91 -6.63 -15.60
C HIS A 57 4.81 -6.59 -16.68
N LEU A 58 3.55 -6.42 -16.28
CA LEU A 58 2.42 -6.28 -17.20
C LEU A 58 2.61 -5.08 -18.13
N LEU A 59 3.09 -3.95 -17.60
CA LEU A 59 3.38 -2.76 -18.38
C LEU A 59 4.59 -2.94 -19.33
N LYS A 60 5.57 -3.77 -18.97
CA LYS A 60 6.70 -4.12 -19.85
C LYS A 60 6.26 -4.94 -21.06
N GLY A 61 5.25 -5.81 -20.89
CA GLY A 61 4.70 -6.64 -21.97
C GLY A 61 3.96 -5.85 -23.07
N ILE A 62 3.52 -4.62 -22.77
CA ILE A 62 2.87 -3.76 -23.75
C ILE A 62 3.92 -3.24 -24.74
N HIS A 63 3.85 -3.73 -25.98
CA HIS A 63 4.69 -3.28 -27.08
C HIS A 63 4.10 -2.02 -27.71
N CYS A 64 4.88 -0.92 -27.74
CA CYS A 64 4.47 0.37 -28.31
C CYS A 64 4.23 0.37 -29.83
N ASN A 65 4.17 -0.79 -30.48
CA ASN A 65 4.02 -0.91 -31.93
C ASN A 65 2.62 -0.46 -32.40
N ASN A 66 1.60 -0.59 -31.56
CA ASN A 66 0.27 0.00 -31.75
C ASN A 66 0.02 1.06 -30.67
N SER A 67 0.20 2.34 -31.02
CA SER A 67 0.14 3.49 -30.10
C SER A 67 -1.14 3.54 -29.28
N ILE A 68 -2.29 3.37 -29.93
CA ILE A 68 -3.62 3.48 -29.29
C ILE A 68 -3.95 2.25 -28.45
N ARG A 69 -3.72 1.04 -28.99
CA ARG A 69 -3.98 -0.20 -28.25
C ARG A 69 -3.12 -0.25 -26.97
N SER A 70 -1.87 0.18 -27.07
CA SER A 70 -0.97 0.29 -25.92
C SER A 70 -1.52 1.26 -24.87
N ALA A 71 -2.00 2.44 -25.30
CA ALA A 71 -2.58 3.43 -24.39
C ALA A 71 -3.87 2.93 -23.72
N ALA A 72 -4.72 2.20 -24.45
CA ALA A 72 -5.94 1.60 -23.93
C ALA A 72 -5.63 0.53 -22.87
N ASP A 73 -4.67 -0.36 -23.16
CA ASP A 73 -4.19 -1.37 -22.21
C ASP A 73 -3.60 -0.73 -20.95
N MET A 74 -2.80 0.33 -21.10
CA MET A 74 -2.26 1.10 -19.96
C MET A 74 -3.38 1.74 -19.12
N SER A 75 -4.36 2.36 -19.76
CA SER A 75 -5.52 2.97 -19.09
C SER A 75 -6.35 1.93 -18.33
N ALA A 76 -6.57 0.75 -18.92
CA ALA A 76 -7.26 -0.36 -18.27
C ALA A 76 -6.51 -0.92 -17.05
N ILE A 77 -5.19 -1.05 -17.14
CA ILE A 77 -4.34 -1.48 -16.00
C ILE A 77 -4.44 -0.47 -14.87
N LEU A 78 -4.26 0.82 -15.16
CA LEU A 78 -4.34 1.87 -14.17
C LEU A 78 -5.71 1.85 -13.47
N ARG A 79 -6.78 1.72 -14.26
CA ARG A 79 -8.15 1.68 -13.74
C ARG A 79 -8.39 0.49 -12.83
N ARG A 80 -7.89 -0.71 -13.19
CA ARG A 80 -7.99 -1.90 -12.34
C ARG A 80 -7.26 -1.72 -11.01
N ILE A 81 -6.10 -1.07 -11.01
CA ILE A 81 -5.33 -0.79 -9.80
C ILE A 81 -6.06 0.22 -8.92
N CYS A 82 -6.58 1.31 -9.51
CA CYS A 82 -7.31 2.33 -8.77
C CYS A 82 -8.59 1.78 -8.16
N VAL A 83 -9.41 1.01 -8.91
CA VAL A 83 -10.63 0.40 -8.36
C VAL A 83 -10.34 -0.57 -7.22
N TYR A 84 -9.22 -1.30 -7.29
CA TYR A 84 -8.81 -2.20 -6.22
C TYR A 84 -8.37 -1.47 -4.95
N LYS A 85 -7.70 -0.31 -5.09
CA LYS A 85 -7.15 0.45 -3.95
C LYS A 85 -8.13 1.50 -3.40
N TYR A 86 -8.92 2.12 -4.28
CA TYR A 86 -9.80 3.24 -4.01
C TYR A 86 -11.19 2.94 -4.57
N LYS A 87 -12.16 2.67 -3.69
CA LYS A 87 -13.54 2.38 -4.11
C LYS A 87 -14.19 3.56 -4.86
N GLU A 88 -13.82 4.78 -4.49
CA GLU A 88 -14.32 6.02 -5.10
C GLU A 88 -13.90 6.17 -6.57
N ALA A 89 -12.72 5.63 -6.93
CA ALA A 89 -12.20 5.68 -8.29
C ALA A 89 -13.04 4.90 -9.32
N ALA A 90 -13.95 4.04 -8.87
CA ALA A 90 -14.83 3.28 -9.75
C ALA A 90 -15.87 4.16 -10.46
N VAL A 91 -16.30 5.26 -9.83
CA VAL A 91 -17.34 6.15 -10.36
C VAL A 91 -16.76 7.25 -11.24
N LEU A 92 -15.49 7.61 -11.05
CA LEU A 92 -14.84 8.73 -11.72
C LEU A 92 -14.64 8.46 -13.21
N MET A 93 -15.05 9.40 -14.06
CA MET A 93 -14.89 9.33 -15.52
C MET A 93 -14.34 10.64 -16.10
N GLY A 94 -13.75 10.58 -17.29
CA GLY A 94 -13.30 11.76 -18.02
C GLY A 94 -12.31 12.63 -17.23
N LYS A 95 -12.61 13.93 -17.09
CA LYS A 95 -11.74 14.88 -16.41
C LYS A 95 -11.60 14.61 -14.91
N GLU A 96 -12.63 14.11 -14.24
CA GLU A 96 -12.56 13.78 -12.81
C GLU A 96 -11.59 12.63 -12.55
N TRP A 97 -11.59 11.63 -13.44
CA TRP A 97 -10.62 10.55 -13.41
C TRP A 97 -9.18 11.06 -13.57
N LEU A 98 -8.94 11.96 -14.53
CA LEU A 98 -7.62 12.56 -14.71
C LEU A 98 -7.20 13.39 -13.48
N SER A 99 -8.12 14.16 -12.90
CA SER A 99 -7.85 14.95 -11.68
C SER A 99 -7.46 14.05 -10.52
N PHE A 100 -8.19 12.96 -10.31
CA PHE A 100 -7.89 11.97 -9.28
C PHE A 100 -6.51 11.35 -9.46
N LEU A 101 -6.14 10.99 -10.69
CA LEU A 101 -4.81 10.45 -10.97
C LEU A 101 -3.71 11.44 -10.64
N ASN A 102 -3.89 12.71 -11.03
CA ASN A 102 -2.94 13.79 -10.79
C ASN A 102 -2.83 14.19 -9.31
N GLU A 103 -3.88 13.97 -8.52
CA GLU A 103 -3.86 14.18 -7.06
C GLU A 103 -3.11 13.05 -6.35
N HIS A 104 -3.19 11.83 -6.88
CA HIS A 104 -2.55 10.65 -6.33
C HIS A 104 -1.13 10.39 -6.87
N SER A 105 -0.54 11.32 -7.62
CA SER A 105 0.86 11.24 -8.07
C SER A 105 1.62 12.54 -7.86
N LYS A 106 2.93 12.43 -7.68
CA LYS A 106 3.81 13.62 -7.61
C LYS A 106 3.96 14.32 -8.95
N HIS A 107 3.83 13.55 -10.03
CA HIS A 107 3.89 14.05 -11.40
C HIS A 107 2.47 14.22 -11.94
N LYS A 108 2.20 15.34 -12.63
CA LYS A 108 0.91 15.58 -13.27
C LYS A 108 0.99 15.17 -14.74
N LEU A 109 -0.03 14.47 -15.22
CA LEU A 109 -0.23 14.18 -16.63
C LEU A 109 -1.07 15.31 -17.24
N GLU A 110 -0.50 15.99 -18.23
CA GLU A 110 -1.13 17.12 -18.92
C GLU A 110 -0.97 17.01 -20.45
N GLY A 111 -1.76 17.79 -21.20
CA GLY A 111 -1.67 17.90 -22.65
C GLY A 111 -2.19 16.67 -23.42
N LYS A 112 -1.51 16.34 -24.54
CA LYS A 112 -1.94 15.29 -25.47
C LYS A 112 -1.89 13.89 -24.87
N ALA A 113 -0.94 13.62 -23.95
CA ALA A 113 -0.86 12.34 -23.26
C ALA A 113 -2.03 12.12 -22.28
N ALA A 114 -2.53 13.19 -21.66
CA ALA A 114 -3.73 13.12 -20.81
C ALA A 114 -4.98 12.84 -21.63
N GLN A 115 -5.13 13.52 -22.78
CA GLN A 115 -6.22 13.25 -23.72
C GLN A 115 -6.17 11.81 -24.25
N LEU A 116 -4.97 11.34 -24.60
CA LEU A 116 -4.75 9.96 -25.03
C LEU A 116 -5.22 8.95 -23.98
N LEU A 117 -4.97 9.18 -22.67
CA LEU A 117 -5.44 8.28 -21.61
C LEU A 117 -6.97 8.23 -21.51
N LEU A 118 -7.64 9.37 -21.75
CA LEU A 118 -9.10 9.48 -21.69
C LEU A 118 -9.79 8.89 -22.93
N ASP A 119 -9.20 9.12 -24.09
CA ASP A 119 -9.83 8.78 -25.37
C ASP A 119 -9.45 7.38 -25.84
N ALA A 120 -8.29 6.84 -25.46
CA ALA A 120 -7.81 5.52 -25.91
C ALA A 120 -8.79 4.36 -25.70
N PRO A 121 -9.57 4.28 -24.59
CA PRO A 121 -10.57 3.23 -24.42
C PRO A 121 -11.74 3.30 -25.42
N TYR A 122 -12.01 4.48 -25.98
CA TYR A 122 -13.15 4.76 -26.86
C TYR A 122 -12.77 4.85 -28.34
N ILE A 123 -11.46 4.90 -28.65
CA ILE A 123 -10.96 5.00 -30.01
C ILE A 123 -10.62 3.61 -30.56
N GLN A 124 -11.02 3.34 -31.80
CA GLN A 124 -10.68 2.09 -32.47
C GLN A 124 -9.16 1.97 -32.67
N PRO A 125 -8.57 0.77 -32.50
CA PRO A 125 -7.12 0.53 -32.52
C PRO A 125 -6.38 0.83 -33.86
N GLY A 126 -7.04 1.45 -34.84
CA GLY A 126 -6.47 1.88 -36.12
C GLY A 126 -6.54 3.39 -36.40
N ALA A 127 -7.07 4.20 -35.48
CA ALA A 127 -7.12 5.65 -35.70
C ALA A 127 -5.69 6.25 -35.69
N LYS A 128 -5.33 7.03 -36.70
CA LYS A 128 -4.03 7.72 -36.74
C LYS A 128 -4.21 9.14 -36.20
N GLY A 129 -3.99 9.33 -34.91
CA GLY A 129 -4.14 10.64 -34.26
C GLY A 129 -3.01 11.04 -33.31
N TYR A 130 -2.30 10.07 -32.72
CA TYR A 130 -1.36 10.34 -31.63
C TYR A 130 0.07 9.95 -31.99
N ARG A 131 1.01 10.77 -31.55
CA ARG A 131 2.44 10.59 -31.81
C ARG A 131 2.98 9.54 -30.83
N THR A 132 4.00 8.81 -31.24
CA THR A 132 4.65 7.78 -30.40
C THR A 132 5.26 8.37 -29.13
N GLU A 133 5.66 9.65 -29.16
CA GLU A 133 6.12 10.43 -28.01
C GLU A 133 5.03 10.57 -26.93
N ASP A 134 3.77 10.80 -27.31
CA ASP A 134 2.66 10.95 -26.36
C ASP A 134 2.39 9.62 -25.62
N VAL A 135 2.50 8.50 -26.34
CA VAL A 135 2.38 7.14 -25.78
C VAL A 135 3.55 6.84 -24.84
N ALA A 136 4.77 7.27 -25.19
CA ALA A 136 5.94 7.09 -24.34
C ALA A 136 5.81 7.92 -23.04
N ALA A 137 5.35 9.16 -23.14
CA ALA A 137 5.06 10.02 -21.98
C ALA A 137 3.99 9.38 -21.08
N LEU A 138 2.91 8.86 -21.67
CA LEU A 138 1.87 8.14 -20.94
C LEU A 138 2.43 6.89 -20.23
N ARG A 139 3.30 6.13 -20.90
CA ARG A 139 3.94 4.94 -20.31
C ARG A 139 4.80 5.30 -19.11
N LEU A 140 5.61 6.36 -19.21
CA LEU A 140 6.44 6.84 -18.11
C LEU A 140 5.58 7.27 -16.91
N PHE A 141 4.51 8.01 -17.17
CA PHE A 141 3.55 8.38 -16.13
C PHE A 141 2.95 7.14 -15.45
N CYS A 142 2.52 6.13 -16.21
CA CYS A 142 2.00 4.88 -15.64
C CYS A 142 3.04 4.16 -14.77
N GLN A 143 4.31 4.12 -15.18
CA GLN A 143 5.39 3.52 -14.38
C GLN A 143 5.61 4.26 -13.06
N GLN A 144 5.65 5.59 -13.12
CA GLN A 144 5.84 6.43 -11.94
C GLN A 144 4.64 6.29 -11.00
N TRP A 145 3.42 6.39 -11.52
CA TRP A 145 2.19 6.29 -10.74
C TRP A 145 2.08 4.93 -10.04
N ILE A 146 2.34 3.83 -10.76
CA ILE A 146 2.39 2.47 -10.18
C ILE A 146 3.51 2.38 -9.14
N GLY A 147 4.67 2.99 -9.40
CA GLY A 147 5.79 3.02 -8.47
C GLY A 147 5.51 3.73 -7.16
N GLU A 148 4.69 4.78 -7.19
CA GLU A 148 4.28 5.59 -6.03
C GLU A 148 3.10 4.98 -5.27
N ASN A 149 2.17 4.32 -5.98
CA ASN A 149 0.90 3.86 -5.41
C ASN A 149 0.82 2.38 -5.04
N LEU A 150 1.78 1.54 -5.45
CA LEU A 150 1.88 0.10 -5.13
C LEU A 150 3.20 -0.24 -4.44
#